data_AF-A0A2M7AMQ7-F1
#
_entry.id   AF-A0A2M7AMQ7-F1
#
_cell.length_a   1.000
_cell.length_b   1.000
_cell.length_c   1.000
_cell.angle_alpha   90.00
_cell.angle_beta   90.00
_cell.angle_gamma   90.00
#
_symmetry.space_group_name_H-M   'P 1'
#
loop_
_entity.id
_entity.type
_entity.pdbx_description
1 polymer ?
#
loop_
_entity_poly.entity_id
_entity_poly.type
_entity_poly.pdbx_seq_one_letter_code
_entity_poly.pdbx_strand_id
1 'polypeptide(L)' 'MKKVGEKVTRKGGQKRLVEGLVEGLVESQKKILDLVKTNPHISKKDLSDKIGISTTAIDKNIEKLKQKELLKRIGS' A
#
# COMPACT_ATOMS: atom_id res chain seq x y z
N MET A 1 17.92 39.99 -22.31
CA MET A 1 16.63 39.32 -22.03
C MET A 1 16.90 37.83 -21.86
N LYS A 2 16.87 37.29 -20.64
CA LYS A 2 16.93 35.85 -20.37
C LYS A 2 15.94 35.57 -19.24
N LYS A 3 14.76 35.05 -19.56
CA LYS A 3 13.82 34.55 -18.55
C LYS A 3 13.84 33.04 -18.63
N VAL A 4 14.68 32.46 -17.77
CA VAL A 4 14.79 31.03 -17.52
C VAL A 4 13.46 30.55 -16.97
N GLY A 5 12.80 29.65 -17.70
CA GLY A 5 11.61 28.95 -17.23
C GLY A 5 12.00 27.95 -16.15
N GLU A 6 11.92 28.37 -14.89
CA GLU A 6 12.07 27.52 -13.73
C GLU A 6 10.86 26.57 -13.66
N LYS A 7 11.04 25.33 -14.13
CA LYS A 7 10.08 24.24 -13.87
C LYS A 7 10.15 23.90 -12.39
N VAL A 8 9.28 24.51 -11.60
CA VAL A 8 9.01 24.16 -10.19
C VAL A 8 8.53 22.71 -10.14
N THR A 9 9.46 21.81 -9.86
CA THR A 9 9.19 20.43 -9.49
C THR A 9 8.58 20.45 -8.09
N ARG A 10 7.25 20.28 -8.01
CA ARG A 10 6.51 20.13 -6.75
C ARG A 10 6.83 18.79 -6.08
N LYS A 11 8.02 18.67 -5.48
CA LYS A 11 8.32 17.60 -4.50
C LYS A 11 7.79 18.03 -3.14
N GLY A 12 6.48 17.85 -2.91
CA GLY A 12 5.89 18.24 -1.62
C GLY A 12 4.58 17.55 -1.21
N GLY A 13 4.03 16.65 -2.03
CA GLY A 13 2.70 16.08 -1.79
C GLY A 13 2.65 14.72 -1.10
N GLN A 14 3.73 13.93 -1.13
CA GLN A 14 3.62 12.50 -0.84
C GLN A 14 3.34 12.16 0.63
N LYS A 15 3.90 12.92 1.58
CA LYS A 15 3.79 12.59 3.02
C LYS A 15 2.38 12.75 3.58
N ARG A 16 1.61 13.75 3.12
CA ARG A 16 0.25 14.00 3.61
C ARG A 16 -0.82 13.12 2.93
N LEU A 17 -0.49 12.55 1.77
CA LEU A 17 -1.39 11.65 1.04
C LEU A 17 -1.41 10.25 1.66
N VAL A 18 -0.28 9.75 2.16
CA VAL A 18 -0.21 8.39 2.72
C VAL A 18 -1.01 8.25 4.02
N GLU A 19 -1.03 9.28 4.88
CA GLU A 19 -1.77 9.24 6.15
C GLU A 19 -3.29 9.18 5.93
N GLY A 20 -3.85 10.02 5.05
CA GLY A 20 -5.29 9.98 4.72
C GLY A 20 -5.71 8.70 3.99
N LEU A 21 -4.80 8.04 3.26
CA LEU A 21 -5.08 6.76 2.62
C LEU A 21 -5.22 5.61 3.62
N VAL A 22 -4.52 5.69 4.77
CA VAL A 22 -4.57 4.69 5.85
C VAL A 22 -5.83 4.84 6.70
N GLU A 23 -6.32 6.07 6.90
CA GLU A 23 -7.57 6.34 7.64
C GLU A 23 -8.79 5.69 6.97
N GLY A 24 -8.80 5.57 5.64
CA GLY A 24 -9.87 4.91 4.87
C GLY A 24 -9.70 3.41 4.65
N LEU A 25 -8.74 2.74 5.30
CA LEU A 25 -8.56 1.28 5.17
C LEU A 25 -9.47 0.51 6.12
N VAL A 26 -10.04 -0.58 5.62
CA VAL A 26 -10.75 -1.55 6.48
C VAL A 26 -9.76 -2.35 7.32
N GLU A 27 -10.20 -2.89 8.45
CA GLU A 27 -9.36 -3.61 9.42
C GLU A 27 -8.50 -4.71 8.77
N SER A 28 -9.08 -5.49 7.84
CA SER A 28 -8.35 -6.52 7.11
C SER A 28 -7.18 -5.98 6.30
N GLN A 29 -7.32 -4.80 5.69
CA GLN A 29 -6.25 -4.16 4.91
C GLN A 29 -5.13 -3.67 5.80
N LYS A 30 -5.45 -3.09 6.97
CA LYS A 30 -4.47 -2.67 7.98
C LYS A 30 -3.66 -3.88 8.48
N LYS A 31 -4.35 -4.98 8.82
CA LYS A 31 -3.70 -6.24 9.22
C LYS A 31 -2.80 -6.82 8.13
N ILE A 32 -3.22 -6.78 6.86
CA ILE A 32 -2.36 -7.23 5.75
C ILE A 32 -1.07 -6.39 5.71
N LEU A 33 -1.16 -5.07 5.79
CA LEU A 33 0.01 -4.19 5.78
C LEU A 33 0.94 -4.46 6.96
N ASP A 34 0.40 -4.66 8.16
CA ASP A 34 1.17 -4.97 9.36
C ASP A 34 1.91 -6.32 9.26
N LEU A 35 1.21 -7.35 8.79
CA LEU A 35 1.77 -8.68 8.59
C LEU A 35 2.82 -8.69 7.48
N VAL A 36 2.60 -7.98 6.38
CA VAL A 36 3.57 -7.84 5.28
C VAL A 36 4.78 -6.99 5.71
N LYS A 37 4.58 -5.99 6.58
CA LYS A 37 5.69 -5.21 7.14
C LYS A 37 6.57 -6.06 8.05
N THR A 38 5.98 -6.98 8.79
CA THR A 38 6.69 -7.91 9.68
C THR A 38 7.34 -9.05 8.91
N ASN A 39 6.63 -9.63 7.94
CA ASN A 39 7.12 -10.70 7.07
C ASN A 39 6.74 -10.38 5.60
N PRO A 40 7.64 -9.77 4.83
CA PRO A 40 7.32 -9.33 3.46
C PRO A 40 7.15 -10.50 2.48
N HIS A 41 7.60 -11.71 2.84
CA HIS A 41 7.41 -12.94 2.08
C HIS A 41 6.20 -13.76 2.57
N ILE A 42 5.33 -13.20 3.42
CA ILE A 42 4.15 -13.90 3.93
C ILE A 42 3.24 -14.36 2.79
N SER A 43 2.80 -15.61 2.87
CA SER A 43 1.95 -16.20 1.85
C SER A 43 0.50 -15.71 1.98
N LYS A 44 -0.27 -15.80 0.89
CA LYS A 44 -1.72 -15.51 0.92
C LYS A 44 -2.49 -16.44 1.86
N LYS A 45 -2.03 -17.69 2.02
CA LYS A 45 -2.64 -18.64 2.97
C LYS A 45 -2.40 -18.19 4.40
N ASP A 46 -1.15 -17.88 4.76
CA ASP A 46 -0.82 -17.39 6.10
C ASP A 46 -1.58 -16.10 6.46
N LEU A 47 -1.73 -15.18 5.50
CA LEU A 47 -2.56 -13.99 5.69
C LEU A 47 -4.03 -14.35 5.93
N SER A 48 -4.58 -15.29 5.16
CA SER A 48 -5.95 -15.81 5.31
C SER A 48 -6.16 -16.42 6.69
N ASP A 49 -5.25 -17.30 7.12
CA ASP A 49 -5.30 -17.98 8.42
C ASP A 49 -5.16 -17.00 9.60
N LYS A 50 -4.22 -16.04 9.51
CA LYS A 50 -4.00 -15.05 10.59
C LYS A 50 -5.10 -14.00 10.70
N ILE A 51 -5.71 -13.60 9.58
CA ILE A 51 -6.75 -12.56 9.56
C ILE A 51 -8.14 -13.17 9.74
N GLY A 52 -8.32 -14.45 9.40
CA GLY A 52 -9.60 -15.15 9.47
C GLY A 52 -10.54 -14.82 8.32
N ILE A 53 -10.00 -14.50 7.14
CA ILE A 53 -10.80 -14.21 5.92
C ILE A 53 -10.32 -15.07 4.76
N SER A 54 -11.17 -15.32 3.78
CA SER A 54 -10.83 -16.18 2.65
C SER A 54 -9.62 -15.66 1.85
N THR A 55 -8.86 -16.56 1.24
CA THR A 55 -7.76 -16.22 0.33
C THR A 55 -8.20 -15.34 -0.83
N THR A 56 -9.44 -15.48 -1.33
CA THR A 56 -10.03 -14.58 -2.33
C THR A 56 -10.23 -13.16 -1.79
N ALA A 57 -10.66 -13.02 -0.53
CA ALA A 57 -10.76 -11.71 0.11
C ALA A 57 -9.37 -11.09 0.34
N ILE A 58 -8.36 -11.90 0.70
CA ILE A 58 -6.97 -11.45 0.77
C ILE A 58 -6.51 -10.93 -0.59
N ASP A 59 -6.76 -11.67 -1.67
CA ASP A 59 -6.35 -11.29 -3.02
C ASP A 59 -6.94 -9.92 -3.42
N LYS A 60 -8.26 -9.75 -3.28
CA LYS A 60 -8.94 -8.46 -3.52
C LYS A 60 -8.39 -7.32 -2.68
N ASN A 61 -8.02 -7.59 -1.42
CA ASN A 61 -7.42 -6.56 -0.56
C ASN A 61 -6.00 -6.20 -0.99
N ILE A 62 -5.18 -7.19 -1.36
CA ILE A 62 -3.84 -6.97 -1.90
C ILE A 62 -3.90 -6.15 -3.19
N GLU A 63 -4.84 -6.45 -4.10
CA GLU A 63 -5.04 -5.67 -5.33
C GLU A 63 -5.40 -4.22 -5.03
N LYS A 64 -6.36 -3.97 -4.11
CA LYS A 64 -6.70 -2.61 -3.69
C LYS A 64 -5.52 -1.87 -3.07
N LEU A 65 -4.72 -2.55 -2.24
CA LEU A 65 -3.53 -1.96 -1.62
C LEU A 65 -2.44 -1.63 -2.66
N LYS A 66 -2.28 -2.46 -3.70
CA LYS A 66 -1.39 -2.18 -4.84
C LYS A 66 -1.88 -0.99 -5.66
N GLN A 67 -3.18 -0.90 -5.94
CA GLN A 67 -3.79 0.22 -6.65
C GLN A 67 -3.63 1.54 -5.91
N LYS A 68 -3.66 1.51 -4.58
CA LYS A 68 -3.37 2.66 -3.71
C LYS A 68 -1.88 2.95 -3.55
N GLU A 69 -0.99 2.22 -4.23
CA GLU A 69 0.47 2.28 -4.11
C GLU A 69 1.01 2.01 -2.69
N LEU A 70 0.20 1.42 -1.81
CA LEU A 70 0.56 1.10 -0.42
C LEU A 70 1.30 -0.24 -0.31
N LEU A 71 1.17 -1.11 -1.31
CA LEU A 71 1.81 -2.43 -1.33
C LEU A 71 2.48 -2.64 -2.68
N LYS A 72 3.76 -3.01 -2.65
CA LYS A 72 4.57 -3.27 -3.85
C LYS A 72 4.93 -4.75 -3.91
N ARG A 73 5.00 -5.31 -5.12
CA ARG A 73 5.49 -6.68 -5.31
C ARG A 73 7.01 -6.67 -5.10
N ILE A 74 7.47 -7.54 -4.20
CA ILE A 74 8.89 -7.86 -4.08
C ILE A 74 9.15 -9.19 -4.81
N GLY A 75 10.19 -9.21 -5.65
CA GLY A 75 10.52 -10.34 -6.51
C GLY A 75 10.62 -9.93 -7.98
N SER A 76 11.75 -10.27 -8.60
CA SER A 76 12.03 -10.14 -10.03
C SER A 76 11.24 -11.15 -10.86
#